data_AF-A0A1Q3WCL7-F1
#
_entry.id   AF-A0A1Q3WCL7-F1
#
_cell.length_a   1.000
_cell.length_b   1.000
_cell.length_c   1.000
_cell.angle_alpha   90.00
_cell.angle_beta   90.00
_cell.angle_gamma   90.00
#
_symmetry.space_group_name_H-M   'P 1'
#
loop_
_entity.id
_entity.type
_entity.pdbx_description
1 polymer ?
#
loop_
_entity_poly.entity_id
_entity_poly.type
_entity_poly.pdbx_seq_one_letter_code
_entity_poly.pdbx_strand_id
1 'polypeptide(L)'
;MDDQAAFAELYQRFYAILYSYGYKVADNTALVEDAIQDLFVDIWRMRRSIALAQSVKFYLFRSLRRKIHHLDKQEQGLDFELTETSQSVSSDYSAEQALISQEQQSQLIDRLTQALAKLPQREQEVITLRFYQSFKNEEIAQIMGITEKSVRNTLHKALSHLREQAPYLAPLLGFLLWWLS
;
A
#
# COMPACT_ATOMS: atom_id res chain seq x y z
N MET A 1 7.91 -30.20 6.01
CA MET A 1 8.05 -28.86 6.62
C MET A 1 7.12 -28.82 7.81
N ASP A 2 7.64 -28.43 8.98
CA ASP A 2 6.84 -28.23 10.19
C ASP A 2 5.99 -26.95 10.03
N ASP A 3 4.79 -26.93 10.62
CA ASP A 3 3.85 -25.80 10.58
C ASP A 3 4.53 -24.49 11.04
N GLN A 4 5.43 -24.61 12.02
CA GLN A 4 6.17 -23.48 12.58
C GLN A 4 7.17 -22.87 11.59
N ALA A 5 7.86 -23.69 10.79
CA ALA A 5 8.80 -23.23 9.79
C ALA A 5 8.08 -22.53 8.62
N ALA A 6 6.97 -23.11 8.15
CA ALA A 6 6.15 -22.49 7.11
C ALA A 6 5.53 -21.15 7.55
N PHE A 7 5.11 -21.07 8.82
CA PHE A 7 4.62 -19.83 9.40
C PHE A 7 5.71 -18.75 9.48
N ALA A 8 6.91 -19.10 9.94
CA ALA A 8 8.04 -18.18 10.01
C ALA A 8 8.43 -17.64 8.63
N GLU A 9 8.48 -18.50 7.61
CA GLU A 9 8.73 -18.10 6.22
C GLU A 9 7.66 -17.14 5.71
N LEU A 10 6.38 -17.44 5.97
CA LEU A 10 5.27 -16.57 5.59
C LEU A 10 5.40 -15.18 6.24
N TYR A 11 5.69 -15.14 7.54
CA TYR A 11 5.89 -13.90 8.26
C TYR A 11 7.05 -13.08 7.68
N GLN A 12 8.24 -13.68 7.56
CA GLN A 12 9.43 -13.02 7.02
C GLN A 12 9.21 -12.49 5.61
N ARG A 13 8.50 -13.25 4.77
CA ARG A 13 8.22 -12.88 3.38
C ARG A 13 7.26 -11.71 3.26
N PHE A 14 6.25 -11.62 4.13
CA PHE A 14 5.15 -10.67 3.96
C PHE A 14 5.15 -9.51 4.96
N TYR A 15 5.87 -9.58 6.07
CA TYR A 15 5.83 -8.53 7.09
C TYR A 15 6.17 -7.15 6.52
N ALA A 16 7.32 -7.00 5.87
CA ALA A 16 7.78 -5.69 5.37
C ALA A 16 6.83 -5.09 4.30
N ILE A 17 6.28 -5.93 3.41
CA ILE A 17 5.38 -5.47 2.36
C ILE A 17 3.99 -5.11 2.90
N LEU A 18 3.52 -5.84 3.92
CA LEU A 18 2.28 -5.55 4.64
C LEU A 18 2.40 -4.29 5.48
N TYR A 19 3.53 -4.09 6.15
CA TYR A 19 3.84 -2.87 6.91
C TYR A 19 3.84 -1.64 6.01
N SER A 20 4.58 -1.69 4.90
CA SER A 20 4.62 -0.59 3.93
C SER A 20 3.24 -0.27 3.34
N TYR A 21 2.42 -1.29 3.07
CA TYR A 21 1.05 -1.08 2.63
C TYR A 21 0.16 -0.48 3.73
N GLY A 22 0.24 -1.02 4.95
CA GLY A 22 -0.52 -0.56 6.10
C GLY A 22 -0.26 0.91 6.43
N TYR A 23 1.00 1.35 6.38
CA TYR A 23 1.39 2.74 6.59
C TYR A 23 0.77 3.71 5.57
N LYS A 24 0.66 3.30 4.30
CA LYS A 24 -0.04 4.11 3.28
C LYS A 24 -1.56 4.16 3.50
N VAL A 25 -2.08 3.20 4.24
CA VAL A 25 -3.49 2.97 4.50
C VAL A 25 -3.96 3.66 5.79
N ALA A 26 -3.09 3.81 6.78
CA ALA A 26 -3.32 4.53 8.02
C ALA A 26 -2.02 5.20 8.46
N ASP A 27 -2.09 6.48 8.83
CA ASP A 27 -0.95 7.29 9.28
C ASP A 27 -0.58 7.05 10.76
N ASN A 28 -0.87 5.83 11.26
CA ASN A 28 -0.60 5.40 12.63
C ASN A 28 0.18 4.08 12.57
N THR A 29 1.50 4.16 12.81
CA THR A 29 2.40 3.00 12.73
C THR A 29 2.10 1.94 13.78
N ALA A 30 1.76 2.34 15.01
CA ALA A 30 1.42 1.41 16.08
C ALA A 30 0.18 0.58 15.72
N LEU A 31 -0.86 1.24 15.23
CA LEU A 31 -2.08 0.57 14.75
C LEU A 31 -1.79 -0.42 13.62
N VAL A 32 -0.88 -0.07 12.70
CA VAL A 32 -0.49 -0.96 11.60
C VAL A 32 0.26 -2.20 12.12
N GLU A 33 1.17 -2.03 13.07
CA GLU A 33 1.90 -3.14 13.70
C GLU A 33 0.95 -4.09 14.43
N ASP A 34 0.03 -3.55 15.23
CA ASP A 34 -0.99 -4.32 15.94
C ASP A 34 -1.88 -5.09 14.95
N ALA A 35 -2.33 -4.44 13.87
CA ALA A 35 -3.13 -5.08 12.84
C ALA A 35 -2.40 -6.24 12.15
N ILE A 36 -1.08 -6.11 11.92
CA ILE A 36 -0.25 -7.17 11.34
C ILE A 36 -0.05 -8.30 12.34
N GLN A 37 0.23 -7.99 13.60
CA GLN A 37 0.39 -9.00 14.65
C GLN A 37 -0.89 -9.83 14.79
N ASP A 38 -2.05 -9.17 14.89
CA ASP A 38 -3.35 -9.81 14.95
C ASP A 38 -3.65 -10.67 13.72
N LEU A 39 -3.26 -10.23 12.53
CA LEU A 39 -3.38 -11.03 11.30
C LEU A 39 -2.60 -12.33 11.40
N PHE A 40 -1.34 -12.27 11.82
CA PHE A 40 -0.51 -13.47 11.91
C PHE A 40 -0.92 -14.39 13.07
N VAL A 41 -1.43 -13.84 14.18
CA VAL A 41 -2.05 -14.63 15.26
C VAL A 41 -3.25 -15.40 14.75
N ASP A 42 -4.14 -14.77 13.99
CA ASP A 42 -5.32 -15.43 13.41
C ASP A 42 -4.92 -16.55 12.45
N ILE A 43 -3.92 -16.30 11.58
CA ILE A 43 -3.39 -17.31 10.67
C ILE A 43 -2.84 -18.50 11.44
N TRP A 44 -2.06 -18.27 12.50
CA TRP A 44 -1.52 -19.34 13.34
C TRP A 44 -2.63 -20.17 13.99
N ARG A 45 -3.67 -19.51 14.52
CA ARG A 45 -4.82 -20.19 15.15
C ARG A 45 -5.60 -21.02 14.14
N MET A 46 -5.79 -20.50 12.93
CA MET A 46 -6.58 -21.14 11.88
C MET A 46 -5.76 -22.02 10.93
N ARG A 47 -4.45 -22.22 11.17
CA ARG A 47 -3.53 -22.92 10.25
C ARG A 47 -3.99 -24.31 9.80
N ARG A 48 -4.81 -25.00 10.60
CA ARG A 48 -5.37 -26.33 10.29
C ARG A 48 -6.69 -26.30 9.52
N SER A 49 -7.32 -25.13 9.39
CA SER A 49 -8.66 -24.96 8.79
C SER A 49 -8.70 -23.97 7.63
N ILE A 50 -7.64 -23.19 7.40
CA ILE A 50 -7.58 -22.27 6.25
C ILE A 50 -7.37 -23.09 4.98
N ALA A 51 -8.46 -23.36 4.27
CA ALA A 51 -8.40 -23.64 2.84
C ALA A 51 -8.19 -22.31 2.10
N LEU A 52 -6.96 -22.00 1.71
CA LEU A 52 -6.64 -20.84 0.87
C LEU A 52 -7.15 -21.11 -0.55
N ALA A 53 -8.46 -20.93 -0.78
CA ALA A 53 -9.06 -20.98 -2.11
C ALA A 53 -8.61 -19.80 -3.01
N GLN A 54 -7.92 -18.81 -2.43
CA GLN A 54 -7.39 -17.61 -3.09
C GLN A 54 -5.88 -17.47 -2.80
N SER A 55 -5.19 -16.67 -3.62
CA SER A 55 -3.78 -16.33 -3.42
C SER A 55 -3.51 -15.86 -1.98
N VAL A 56 -2.49 -16.41 -1.33
CA VAL A 56 -2.08 -16.05 0.03
C VAL A 56 -1.85 -14.54 0.15
N LYS A 57 -1.19 -13.94 -0.84
CA LYS A 57 -0.95 -12.50 -0.90
C LYS A 57 -2.27 -11.72 -0.86
N PHE A 58 -3.25 -12.14 -1.67
CA PHE A 58 -4.55 -11.48 -1.71
C PHE A 58 -5.27 -11.54 -0.36
N TYR A 59 -5.30 -12.71 0.27
CA TYR A 59 -5.89 -12.90 1.59
C TYR A 59 -5.24 -11.99 2.65
N LEU A 60 -3.91 -11.91 2.68
CA LEU A 60 -3.17 -11.10 3.65
C LEU A 60 -3.51 -9.61 3.53
N PHE A 61 -3.47 -9.06 2.32
CA PHE A 61 -3.77 -7.64 2.09
C PHE A 61 -5.21 -7.29 2.44
N ARG A 62 -6.17 -8.14 2.02
CA ARG A 62 -7.59 -7.95 2.33
C ARG A 62 -7.86 -8.00 3.83
N SER A 63 -7.25 -8.94 4.53
CA SER A 63 -7.43 -9.12 5.97
C SER A 63 -6.79 -7.99 6.76
N LEU A 64 -5.58 -7.56 6.38
CA LEU A 64 -4.90 -6.43 6.99
C LEU A 64 -5.71 -5.13 6.85
N ARG A 65 -6.17 -4.80 5.63
CA ARG A 65 -6.97 -3.58 5.38
C ARG A 65 -8.22 -3.53 6.25
N ARG A 66 -8.88 -4.67 6.45
CA ARG A 66 -10.05 -4.80 7.33
C ARG A 66 -9.69 -4.57 8.80
N LYS A 67 -8.59 -5.14 9.28
CA LYS A 67 -8.12 -4.96 10.67
C LYS A 67 -7.75 -3.52 10.94
N ILE A 68 -6.99 -2.89 10.05
CA ILE A 68 -6.64 -1.46 10.17
C ILE A 68 -7.90 -0.61 10.28
N HIS A 69 -8.86 -0.78 9.38
CA HIS A 69 -10.11 -0.01 9.42
C HIS A 69 -10.99 -0.33 10.64
N HIS A 70 -10.88 -1.52 11.22
CA HIS A 70 -11.57 -1.87 12.45
C HIS A 70 -10.96 -1.15 13.65
N LEU A 71 -9.63 -1.19 13.79
CA LEU A 71 -8.89 -0.53 14.87
C LEU A 71 -9.01 0.99 14.78
N ASP A 72 -8.88 1.55 13.58
CA ASP A 72 -8.98 3.00 13.34
C ASP A 72 -10.35 3.54 13.76
N LYS A 73 -11.42 2.77 13.49
CA LYS A 73 -12.77 3.10 13.98
C LYS A 73 -12.93 2.97 15.48
N GLN A 74 -12.19 2.08 16.14
CA GLN A 74 -12.24 1.92 17.59
C GLN A 74 -11.51 3.06 18.29
N GLU A 75 -10.35 3.48 17.77
CA GLU A 75 -9.61 4.64 18.28
C GLU A 75 -10.41 5.94 18.09
N GLN A 76 -11.04 6.13 16.92
CA GLN A 76 -11.93 7.28 16.66
C GLN A 76 -13.22 7.28 17.51
N GLY A 77 -13.58 6.16 18.13
CA GLY A 77 -14.70 6.05 19.07
C GLY A 77 -14.33 6.37 20.51
N LEU A 78 -13.04 6.61 20.81
CA LEU A 78 -12.53 6.71 22.17
C LEU A 78 -11.94 8.07 22.57
N ASP A 79 -11.73 9.05 21.68
CA ASP A 79 -11.62 10.45 22.10
C ASP A 79 -11.67 11.47 20.94
N PHE A 80 -12.14 12.68 21.29
CA PHE A 80 -12.19 13.88 20.46
C PHE A 80 -11.12 14.87 20.95
N GLU A 81 -10.10 15.18 20.13
CA GLU A 81 -9.44 16.50 19.98
C GLU A 81 -8.13 16.39 19.17
N LEU A 82 -8.04 17.18 18.08
CA LEU A 82 -6.86 17.80 17.43
C LEU A 82 -5.55 16.97 17.30
N THR A 83 -4.92 16.85 16.13
CA THR A 83 -4.06 17.90 15.55
C THR A 83 -3.55 17.46 14.17
N GLU A 84 -3.53 18.39 13.20
CA GLU A 84 -2.78 18.26 11.95
C GLU A 84 -1.27 18.22 12.24
N THR A 85 -0.54 17.21 11.77
CA THR A 85 0.90 17.35 11.52
C THR A 85 1.32 16.39 10.42
N SER A 86 1.80 16.97 9.33
CA SER A 86 2.57 16.29 8.29
C SER A 86 3.92 15.83 8.86
N GLN A 87 4.33 14.59 8.60
CA GLN A 87 5.74 14.22 8.73
C GLN A 87 6.19 13.24 7.65
N SER A 88 7.12 13.73 6.83
CA SER A 88 7.91 12.97 5.87
C SER A 88 8.98 12.16 6.57
N VAL A 89 9.13 10.88 6.23
CA VAL A 89 10.27 10.04 6.66
C VAL A 89 11.12 9.70 5.44
N SER A 90 12.35 10.21 5.44
CA SER A 90 13.45 9.89 4.53
C SER A 90 14.34 8.79 5.12
N SER A 91 14.90 7.92 4.27
CA SER A 91 15.97 6.99 4.67
C SER A 91 17.13 7.07 3.67
N ASP A 92 18.31 7.37 4.20
CA ASP A 92 19.61 7.43 3.52
C ASP A 92 20.23 6.05 3.28
N TYR A 93 21.00 5.92 2.19
CA TYR A 93 22.22 5.09 2.11
C TYR A 93 23.19 5.68 1.07
N SER A 94 24.47 5.79 1.44
CA SER A 94 25.57 6.40 0.65
C SER A 94 26.52 5.34 0.06
N ALA A 95 27.06 5.56 -1.14
CA ALA A 95 28.47 5.37 -1.51
C ALA A 95 28.73 5.93 -2.92
N GLU A 96 29.88 6.58 -3.09
CA GLU A 96 30.13 7.65 -4.07
C GLU A 96 31.03 7.16 -5.23
N GLN A 97 30.74 7.65 -6.47
CA GLN A 97 31.51 7.59 -7.75
C GLN A 97 30.74 7.12 -9.01
N ALA A 98 29.40 7.09 -8.98
CA ALA A 98 28.50 6.99 -10.16
C ALA A 98 27.59 8.25 -10.34
N LEU A 99 28.11 9.40 -9.91
CA LEU A 99 27.33 10.52 -9.37
C LEU A 99 26.39 11.24 -10.34
N ILE A 100 26.70 11.39 -11.64
CA ILE A 100 25.97 12.34 -12.51
C ILE A 100 24.65 11.75 -13.04
N SER A 101 24.59 10.46 -13.37
CA SER A 101 23.35 9.79 -13.79
C SER A 101 22.46 9.39 -12.61
N GLN A 102 23.08 9.06 -11.48
CA GLN A 102 22.39 8.67 -10.26
C GLN A 102 21.71 9.87 -9.59
N GLU A 103 22.29 11.07 -9.68
CA GLU A 103 21.68 12.30 -9.16
C GLU A 103 20.41 12.68 -9.96
N GLN A 104 20.44 12.58 -11.29
CA GLN A 104 19.25 12.82 -12.11
C GLN A 104 18.14 11.79 -11.84
N GLN A 105 18.51 10.52 -11.66
CA GLN A 105 17.56 9.46 -11.32
C GLN A 105 16.99 9.65 -9.91
N SER A 106 17.81 10.02 -8.92
CA SER A 106 17.37 10.34 -7.56
C SER A 106 16.39 11.50 -7.59
N GLN A 107 16.72 12.60 -8.28
CA GLN A 107 15.83 13.75 -8.41
C GLN A 107 14.49 13.39 -9.06
N LEU A 108 14.47 12.49 -10.04
CA LEU A 108 13.23 12.01 -10.64
C LEU A 108 12.40 11.15 -9.66
N ILE A 109 13.06 10.26 -8.91
CA ILE A 109 12.43 9.43 -7.87
C ILE A 109 11.87 10.32 -6.76
N ASP A 110 12.60 11.34 -6.33
CA ASP A 110 12.20 12.26 -5.28
C ASP A 110 10.99 13.08 -5.71
N ARG A 111 11.01 13.63 -6.93
CA ARG A 111 9.87 14.38 -7.49
C ARG A 111 8.64 13.48 -7.65
N LEU A 112 8.82 12.23 -8.08
CA LEU A 112 7.72 11.26 -8.17
C LEU A 112 7.16 10.91 -6.78
N THR A 113 8.03 10.69 -5.80
CA THR A 113 7.65 10.40 -4.41
C THR A 113 6.84 11.55 -3.82
N GLN A 114 7.27 12.80 -4.06
CA GLN A 114 6.53 14.00 -3.64
C GLN A 114 5.17 14.14 -4.34
N ALA A 115 5.08 13.83 -5.64
CA ALA A 115 3.81 13.85 -6.36
C ALA A 115 2.84 12.76 -5.85
N LEU A 116 3.36 11.56 -5.57
CA LEU A 116 2.57 10.48 -4.98
C LEU A 116 2.06 10.84 -3.59
N ALA A 117 2.88 11.48 -2.75
CA ALA A 117 2.51 11.90 -1.40
C ALA A 117 1.39 12.96 -1.38
N LYS A 118 1.22 13.72 -2.46
CA LYS A 118 0.16 14.73 -2.61
C LYS A 118 -1.17 14.16 -3.08
N LEU A 119 -1.22 12.89 -3.50
CA LEU A 119 -2.47 12.28 -3.89
C LEU A 119 -3.36 12.06 -2.66
N PRO A 120 -4.69 12.14 -2.80
CA PRO A 120 -5.61 11.65 -1.77
C PRO A 120 -5.28 10.20 -1.37
N GLN A 121 -5.44 9.87 -0.10
CA GLN A 121 -5.07 8.55 0.44
C GLN A 121 -5.67 7.37 -0.34
N ARG A 122 -6.94 7.49 -0.77
CA ARG A 122 -7.60 6.45 -1.58
C ARG A 122 -6.94 6.25 -2.95
N GLU A 123 -6.40 7.30 -3.54
CA GLU A 123 -5.68 7.23 -4.81
C GLU A 123 -4.29 6.62 -4.62
N GLN A 124 -3.56 7.01 -3.57
CA GLN A 124 -2.28 6.40 -3.19
C GLN A 124 -2.41 4.89 -2.96
N GLU A 125 -3.49 4.48 -2.28
CA GLU A 125 -3.77 3.07 -2.00
C GLU A 125 -4.00 2.28 -3.29
N VAL A 126 -4.86 2.78 -4.18
CA VAL A 126 -5.15 2.10 -5.46
C VAL A 126 -3.91 2.01 -6.34
N ILE A 127 -3.09 3.06 -6.40
CA ILE A 127 -1.80 3.04 -7.10
C ILE A 127 -0.87 1.98 -6.49
N THR A 128 -0.78 1.91 -5.16
CA THR A 128 0.03 0.92 -4.46
C THR A 128 -0.43 -0.50 -4.80
N LEU A 129 -1.72 -0.78 -4.70
CA LEU A 129 -2.26 -2.10 -4.98
C LEU A 129 -2.10 -2.51 -6.45
N ARG A 130 -2.29 -1.58 -7.39
CA ARG A 130 -2.18 -1.85 -8.83
C ARG A 130 -0.73 -1.99 -9.28
N PHE A 131 0.13 -1.03 -8.96
CA PHE A 131 1.46 -0.92 -9.58
C PHE A 131 2.58 -1.54 -8.74
N TYR A 132 2.48 -1.47 -7.41
CA TYR A 132 3.50 -2.07 -6.52
C TYR A 132 3.15 -3.51 -6.15
N GLN A 133 1.85 -3.82 -6.04
CA GLN A 133 1.38 -5.15 -5.63
C GLN A 133 0.84 -6.00 -6.77
N SER A 134 0.65 -5.41 -7.96
CA SER A 134 0.21 -6.09 -9.18
C SER A 134 -1.16 -6.78 -9.06
N PHE A 135 -2.04 -6.26 -8.20
CA PHE A 135 -3.41 -6.77 -8.09
C PHE A 135 -4.28 -6.34 -9.29
N LYS A 136 -5.21 -7.21 -9.68
CA LYS A 136 -6.23 -6.89 -10.69
C LYS A 136 -7.31 -6.00 -10.10
N ASN A 137 -8.06 -5.29 -10.95
CA ASN A 137 -9.11 -4.38 -10.50
C ASN A 137 -10.16 -5.06 -9.60
N GLU A 138 -10.52 -6.30 -9.91
CA GLU A 138 -11.46 -7.13 -9.12
C GLU A 138 -10.92 -7.40 -7.70
N GLU A 139 -9.63 -7.73 -7.59
CA GLU A 139 -8.95 -7.94 -6.30
C GLU A 139 -8.86 -6.63 -5.52
N ILE A 140 -8.48 -5.54 -6.16
CA ILE A 140 -8.42 -4.21 -5.53
C ILE A 140 -9.79 -3.82 -4.98
N ALA A 141 -10.85 -4.05 -5.75
CA ALA A 141 -12.22 -3.79 -5.34
C ALA A 141 -12.59 -4.57 -4.06
N GLN A 142 -12.21 -5.85 -4.00
CA GLN A 142 -12.45 -6.70 -2.83
C GLN A 142 -11.58 -6.35 -1.60
N ILE A 143 -10.34 -5.89 -1.80
CA ILE A 143 -9.44 -5.43 -0.73
C ILE A 143 -10.01 -4.16 -0.11
N MET A 144 -10.37 -3.19 -0.95
CA MET A 144 -10.83 -1.87 -0.52
C MET A 144 -12.32 -1.81 -0.15
N GLY A 145 -13.09 -2.86 -0.46
CA GLY A 145 -14.54 -2.90 -0.22
C GLY A 145 -15.33 -1.91 -1.09
N ILE A 146 -14.91 -1.71 -2.34
CA ILE A 146 -15.56 -0.83 -3.32
C ILE A 146 -15.90 -1.60 -4.61
N THR A 147 -16.57 -0.95 -5.56
CA THR A 147 -16.86 -1.57 -6.86
C THR A 147 -15.64 -1.51 -7.79
N GLU A 148 -15.52 -2.43 -8.73
CA GLU A 148 -14.47 -2.37 -9.78
C GLU A 148 -14.55 -1.10 -10.63
N LYS A 149 -15.76 -0.59 -10.85
CA LYS A 149 -15.97 0.71 -11.52
C LYS A 149 -15.35 1.83 -10.68
N SER A 150 -15.55 1.82 -9.36
CA SER A 150 -14.92 2.76 -8.45
C SER A 150 -13.39 2.66 -8.50
N VAL A 151 -12.82 1.45 -8.54
CA VAL A 151 -11.36 1.25 -8.70
C VAL A 151 -10.84 1.91 -9.97
N ARG A 152 -11.48 1.65 -11.12
CA ARG A 152 -11.08 2.25 -12.41
C ARG A 152 -11.17 3.77 -12.38
N ASN A 153 -12.26 4.31 -11.83
CA ASN A 153 -12.42 5.75 -11.68
C ASN A 153 -11.34 6.36 -10.77
N THR A 154 -11.00 5.70 -9.66
CA THR A 154 -9.95 6.16 -8.75
C THR A 154 -8.56 6.07 -9.39
N LEU A 155 -8.26 5.01 -10.16
CA LEU A 155 -7.03 4.92 -10.97
C LEU A 155 -6.93 6.06 -11.97
N HIS A 156 -8.01 6.33 -12.69
CA HIS A 156 -8.04 7.41 -13.68
C HIS A 156 -7.80 8.78 -13.04
N LYS A 157 -8.44 9.06 -11.89
CA LYS A 157 -8.20 10.28 -11.11
C LYS A 157 -6.76 10.38 -10.63
N ALA A 158 -6.23 9.32 -10.03
CA ALA A 158 -4.85 9.27 -9.53
C ALA A 158 -3.83 9.58 -10.64
N LEU A 159 -3.98 8.95 -11.80
CA LEU A 159 -3.09 9.18 -12.95
C LEU A 159 -3.27 10.58 -13.54
N SER A 160 -4.48 11.15 -13.50
CA SER A 160 -4.73 12.53 -13.95
C SER A 160 -4.07 13.55 -13.02
N HIS A 161 -4.22 13.38 -11.70
CA HIS A 161 -3.53 14.22 -10.71
C HIS A 161 -2.00 14.10 -10.82
N LEU A 162 -1.47 12.89 -11.00
CA LEU A 162 -0.04 12.70 -11.24
C LEU A 162 0.43 13.39 -12.53
N ARG A 163 -0.38 13.40 -13.59
CA ARG A 163 -0.02 14.10 -14.84
C ARG A 163 0.06 15.61 -14.65
N GLU A 164 -0.83 16.19 -13.85
CA GLU A 164 -0.82 17.63 -13.54
C GLU A 164 0.39 18.01 -12.69
N GLN A 165 0.77 17.17 -11.74
CA GLN A 165 1.87 17.44 -10.82
C GLN A 165 3.26 17.03 -11.37
N ALA A 166 3.29 16.06 -12.28
CA ALA A 166 4.49 15.53 -12.92
C ALA A 166 4.34 15.50 -14.45
N PRO A 167 4.31 16.66 -15.12
CA PRO A 167 4.09 16.77 -16.57
C PRO A 167 5.18 16.02 -17.38
N TYR A 168 6.37 15.82 -16.82
CA TYR A 168 7.44 15.03 -17.41
C TYR A 168 7.08 13.53 -17.57
N LEU A 169 6.03 13.04 -16.90
CA LEU A 169 5.51 11.67 -17.04
C LEU A 169 4.32 11.57 -18.01
N ALA A 170 3.85 12.68 -18.57
CA ALA A 170 2.66 12.73 -19.43
C ALA A 170 2.61 11.67 -20.55
N PRO A 171 3.68 11.40 -21.33
CA PRO A 171 3.61 10.38 -22.38
C PRO A 171 3.39 8.96 -21.81
N LEU A 172 4.02 8.64 -20.68
CA LEU A 172 3.89 7.34 -20.02
C LEU A 172 2.51 7.17 -19.35
N LEU A 173 2.02 8.23 -18.69
CA LEU A 173 0.70 8.23 -18.06
C LEU A 173 -0.43 8.15 -19.11
N GLY A 174 -0.24 8.76 -20.28
CA GLY A 174 -1.17 8.62 -21.41
C GLY A 174 -1.31 7.17 -21.88
N PHE A 175 -0.19 6.46 -22.02
CA PHE A 175 -0.21 5.03 -22.34
C PHE A 175 -0.90 4.19 -21.25
N LEU A 176 -0.60 4.45 -19.97
CA LEU A 176 -1.23 3.75 -18.85
C LEU A 176 -2.73 4.00 -18.76
N LEU A 177 -3.19 5.22 -19.02
CA LEU A 177 -4.62 5.57 -19.05
C LEU A 177 -5.35 4.85 -20.19
N TRP A 178 -4.72 4.73 -21.36
CA TRP A 178 -5.27 3.96 -22.48
C TRP A 178 -5.35 2.47 -22.16
N TRP A 179 -4.31 1.90 -21.55
CA TRP A 179 -4.28 0.48 -21.16
C TRP A 179 -5.28 0.13 -20.04
N LEU A 180 -5.69 1.13 -19.25
CA LEU A 180 -6.66 0.97 -18.16
C LEU A 180 -8.12 1.24 -18.58
N SER A 181 -8.36 1.74 -19.80
CA SER A 181 -9.69 2.04 -20.37
C SER A 181 -10.25 0.81 -21.08
#